data_AF-A0AAV7MRA7-F1
#
_entry.id   AF-A0AAV7MRA7-F1
#
_cell.length_a   1.000
_cell.length_b   1.000
_cell.length_c   1.000
_cell.angle_alpha   90.00
_cell.angle_beta   90.00
_cell.angle_gamma   90.00
#
_symmetry.space_group_name_H-M   'P 1'
#
loop_
_entity.id
_entity.type
_entity.pdbx_description
1 polymer ?
#
loop_
_entity_poly.entity_id
_entity_poly.type
_entity_poly.pdbx_seq_one_letter_code
_entity_poly.pdbx_strand_id
1 'polypeptide(L)'
;MGRHQRTDVSQGNTMEQYTTVVPTPQRDTRLAGSEDGQSGLLPAEELWQAEILAAIQGSRVALEGNIETVAVKVNLLRADLRKVSDKVKVAKGSIVELQVEVGTLRKQMAQAGSTVGRLEVQLEDAEGRSRRNNMRLLGFPERSEGSMVGTFVENWIRDVLQTAVCGSLQSVCG
;
A
#
# COMPACT_ATOMS: atom_id res chain seq x y z
N MET A 1 -4.84 -15.96 8.88
CA MET A 1 -6.01 -16.36 8.07
C MET A 1 -6.68 -15.10 7.52
N GLY A 2 -6.85 -14.96 6.20
CA GLY A 2 -7.62 -13.83 5.65
C GLY A 2 -7.14 -13.27 4.31
N ARG A 3 -7.26 -14.08 3.26
CA ARG A 3 -7.43 -13.76 1.82
C ARG A 3 -6.76 -12.49 1.24
N HIS A 4 -5.65 -12.72 0.53
CA HIS A 4 -5.28 -11.93 -0.65
C HIS A 4 -6.32 -12.15 -1.76
N GLN A 5 -6.91 -11.09 -2.28
CA GLN A 5 -7.59 -11.13 -3.58
C GLN A 5 -6.57 -10.70 -4.64
N ARG A 6 -6.05 -11.69 -5.37
CA ARG A 6 -5.45 -11.48 -6.69
C ARG A 6 -6.60 -11.34 -7.68
N THR A 7 -6.67 -10.24 -8.39
CA THR A 7 -7.46 -10.12 -9.61
C THR A 7 -6.52 -10.33 -10.79
N ASP A 8 -6.57 -11.55 -11.34
CA ASP A 8 -6.02 -11.86 -12.64
C ASP A 8 -6.85 -11.12 -13.71
N VAL A 9 -6.23 -10.16 -14.40
CA VAL A 9 -6.76 -9.67 -15.68
C VAL A 9 -5.95 -10.36 -16.78
N SER A 10 -6.41 -11.58 -17.08
CA SER A 10 -6.09 -12.28 -18.32
C SER A 10 -6.83 -11.58 -19.45
N GLN A 11 -6.13 -10.78 -20.24
CA GLN A 11 -6.56 -10.45 -21.60
C GLN A 11 -5.63 -11.20 -22.54
N GLY A 12 -6.01 -12.45 -22.82
CA GLY A 12 -5.52 -13.18 -23.98
C GLY A 12 -5.93 -12.41 -25.22
N ASN A 13 -4.95 -11.79 -25.88
CA ASN A 13 -5.17 -11.17 -27.17
C ASN A 13 -5.15 -12.29 -28.20
N THR A 14 -6.35 -12.67 -28.64
CA THR A 14 -6.60 -13.64 -29.69
C THR A 14 -5.84 -13.25 -30.94
N MET A 15 -4.86 -14.09 -31.31
CA MET A 15 -4.08 -13.95 -32.53
C MET A 15 -5.01 -14.24 -33.71
N GLU A 16 -5.62 -13.20 -34.28
CA GLU A 16 -6.36 -13.31 -35.54
C GLU A 16 -5.38 -13.76 -36.64
N GLN A 17 -5.52 -15.02 -37.05
CA GLN A 17 -4.84 -15.56 -38.21
C GLN A 17 -5.43 -14.90 -39.46
N TYR A 18 -4.74 -13.91 -40.01
CA TYR A 18 -5.03 -13.40 -41.35
C TYR A 18 -4.68 -14.50 -42.35
N THR A 19 -5.69 -15.26 -42.77
CA THR A 19 -5.61 -16.12 -43.95
C THR A 19 -5.78 -15.24 -45.17
N THR A 20 -4.67 -14.80 -45.75
CA THR A 20 -4.69 -14.11 -47.05
C THR A 20 -4.98 -15.15 -48.12
N VAL A 21 -6.24 -15.28 -48.51
CA VAL A 21 -6.65 -16.09 -49.66
C VAL A 21 -6.12 -15.40 -50.91
N VAL A 22 -5.08 -15.96 -51.52
CA VAL A 22 -4.57 -15.54 -52.83
C VAL A 22 -5.60 -15.95 -53.89
N PRO A 23 -6.17 -15.04 -54.69
CA PRO A 23 -7.05 -15.42 -55.78
C PRO A 23 -6.22 -16.06 -56.89
N THR A 24 -6.45 -17.34 -57.17
CA THR A 24 -5.88 -18.02 -58.33
C THR A 24 -6.63 -17.55 -59.59
N PRO A 25 -5.97 -17.05 -60.65
CA PRO A 25 -6.67 -16.71 -61.88
C PRO A 25 -7.13 -18.00 -62.58
N GLN A 26 -8.46 -18.17 -62.70
CA GLN A 26 -9.06 -19.23 -63.51
C GLN A 26 -8.76 -18.99 -65.00
N ARG A 27 -8.17 -20.00 -65.64
CA ARG A 27 -7.84 -19.99 -67.06
C ARG A 27 -9.03 -20.55 -67.85
N ASP A 28 -9.97 -19.69 -68.21
CA ASP A 28 -11.08 -20.04 -69.09
C ASP A 28 -10.60 -20.06 -70.55
N THR A 29 -10.42 -21.25 -71.11
CA THR A 29 -10.28 -21.46 -72.56
C THR A 29 -11.67 -21.57 -73.20
N ARG A 30 -12.15 -20.46 -73.80
CA ARG A 30 -13.22 -20.50 -74.80
C ARG A 30 -12.78 -19.77 -76.07
N LEU A 31 -12.51 -20.58 -77.09
CA LEU A 31 -12.34 -20.18 -78.49
C LEU A 31 -13.70 -19.73 -79.06
N ALA A 32 -13.79 -18.50 -79.56
CA ALA A 32 -14.68 -18.10 -80.65
C ALA A 32 -14.16 -16.76 -81.20
N GLY A 33 -13.85 -16.72 -82.50
CA GLY A 33 -13.06 -15.67 -83.12
C GLY A 33 -13.78 -14.37 -83.44
N SER A 34 -12.97 -13.35 -83.68
CA SER A 34 -13.16 -12.32 -84.71
C SER A 34 -11.82 -11.60 -84.86
N GLU A 35 -11.31 -11.57 -86.09
CA GLU A 35 -10.10 -10.86 -86.48
C GLU A 35 -10.33 -9.34 -86.48
N ASP A 36 -9.22 -8.61 -86.60
CA ASP A 36 -9.07 -7.16 -86.77
C ASP A 36 -8.96 -6.32 -85.49
N GLY A 37 -7.73 -6.26 -84.97
CA GLY A 37 -7.33 -5.34 -83.92
C GLY A 37 -5.94 -5.70 -83.40
N GLN A 38 -4.92 -5.20 -84.09
CA GLN A 38 -3.49 -5.36 -83.83
C GLN A 38 -3.15 -5.27 -82.33
N SER A 39 -3.16 -6.42 -81.67
CA SER A 39 -2.84 -6.58 -80.25
C SER A 39 -1.42 -7.11 -80.18
N GLY A 40 -0.46 -6.22 -79.95
CA GLY A 40 0.93 -6.58 -79.68
C GLY A 40 1.00 -7.41 -78.41
N LEU A 41 0.96 -8.73 -78.56
CA LEU A 41 1.29 -9.69 -77.52
C LEU A 41 2.79 -9.54 -77.22
N LEU A 42 3.10 -8.92 -76.08
CA LEU A 42 4.46 -8.89 -75.55
C LEU A 42 4.93 -10.33 -75.28
N PRO A 43 6.19 -10.68 -75.62
CA PRO A 43 6.70 -12.05 -75.47
C PRO A 43 6.59 -12.51 -74.02
N ALA A 44 6.32 -13.80 -73.79
CA ALA A 44 6.08 -14.39 -72.46
C ALA A 44 7.20 -14.10 -71.43
N GLU A 45 8.38 -13.72 -71.90
CA GLU A 45 9.51 -13.25 -71.10
C GLU A 45 9.27 -11.90 -70.40
N GLU A 46 8.48 -11.00 -70.98
CA GLU A 46 8.18 -9.68 -70.39
C GLU A 46 7.09 -9.76 -69.31
N LEU A 47 6.24 -10.80 -69.36
CA LEU A 47 5.14 -10.99 -68.39
C LEU A 47 5.65 -11.39 -66.99
N TRP A 48 6.60 -12.32 -66.90
CA TRP A 48 7.13 -12.74 -65.59
C TRP A 48 8.02 -11.66 -64.96
N GLN A 49 8.72 -10.87 -65.79
CA GLN A 49 9.49 -9.71 -65.31
C GLN A 49 8.57 -8.66 -64.70
N ALA A 50 7.43 -8.38 -65.33
CA ALA A 50 6.42 -7.48 -64.80
C ALA A 50 5.83 -7.99 -63.47
N GLU A 51 5.59 -9.29 -63.35
CA GLU A 51 5.08 -9.91 -62.12
C GLU A 51 6.07 -9.80 -60.95
N ILE A 52 7.36 -10.06 -61.19
CA ILE A 52 8.41 -9.91 -60.16
C ILE A 52 8.56 -8.45 -59.73
N LEU A 53 8.56 -7.50 -60.67
CA LEU A 53 8.63 -6.08 -60.35
C LEU A 53 7.41 -5.63 -59.54
N ALA A 54 6.21 -6.11 -59.90
CA ALA A 54 5.00 -5.86 -59.13
C ALA A 54 5.10 -6.42 -57.71
N ALA A 55 5.64 -7.63 -57.53
CA ALA A 55 5.84 -8.23 -56.21
C ALA A 55 6.88 -7.46 -55.36
N ILE A 56 7.99 -7.04 -55.95
CA ILE A 56 9.00 -6.20 -55.28
C ILE A 56 8.39 -4.86 -54.87
N GLN A 57 7.62 -4.24 -55.76
CA GLN A 57 7.00 -2.95 -55.48
C GLN A 57 5.90 -3.07 -54.41
N GLY A 58 5.11 -4.13 -54.43
CA GLY A 58 4.15 -4.44 -53.37
C GLY A 58 4.83 -4.67 -52.01
N SER A 59 5.94 -5.43 -52.01
CA SER A 59 6.75 -5.67 -50.80
C SER A 59 7.34 -4.36 -50.26
N ARG A 60 7.83 -3.49 -51.14
CA ARG A 60 8.35 -2.18 -50.78
C ARG A 60 7.30 -1.31 -50.10
N VAL A 61 6.11 -1.18 -50.70
CA VAL A 61 5.01 -0.40 -50.13
C VAL A 61 4.57 -0.95 -48.77
N ALA A 62 4.50 -2.29 -48.64
CA ALA A 62 4.17 -2.93 -47.37
C ALA A 62 5.23 -2.65 -46.28
N LEU A 63 6.52 -2.68 -46.63
CA LEU A 63 7.60 -2.35 -45.70
C LEU A 63 7.58 -0.87 -45.31
N GLU A 64 7.34 0.04 -46.25
CA GLU A 64 7.19 1.48 -45.98
C GLU A 64 6.04 1.72 -44.98
N GLY A 65 4.87 1.11 -45.18
CA GLY A 65 3.73 1.22 -44.25
C GLY A 65 4.00 0.61 -42.86
N ASN A 66 4.74 -0.51 -42.80
CA ASN A 66 5.14 -1.11 -41.54
C ASN A 66 6.13 -0.21 -40.77
N ILE A 67 7.09 0.41 -41.48
CA ILE A 67 8.05 1.36 -40.90
C ILE A 67 7.33 2.57 -40.31
N GLU A 68 6.36 3.14 -41.03
CA GLU A 68 5.53 4.24 -40.54
C GLU A 68 4.76 3.85 -39.29
N THR A 69 4.13 2.67 -39.30
CA THR A 69 3.39 2.13 -38.16
C THR A 69 4.30 1.95 -36.93
N VAL A 70 5.51 1.42 -37.12
CA VAL A 70 6.50 1.28 -36.05
C VAL A 70 6.94 2.65 -35.54
N ALA A 71 7.18 3.62 -36.43
CA ALA A 71 7.56 4.98 -36.04
C ALA A 71 6.49 5.64 -35.16
N VAL A 72 5.21 5.50 -35.51
CA VAL A 72 4.09 6.00 -34.69
C VAL A 72 4.08 5.32 -33.31
N LYS A 73 4.18 3.98 -33.25
CA LYS A 73 4.19 3.23 -31.99
C LYS A 73 5.37 3.62 -31.10
N VAL A 74 6.57 3.80 -31.66
CA VAL A 74 7.75 4.26 -30.91
C VAL A 74 7.53 5.66 -30.34
N ASN A 75 6.92 6.57 -31.09
CA ASN A 75 6.63 7.92 -30.59
C ASN A 75 5.57 7.91 -29.48
N LEU A 76 4.56 7.05 -29.58
CA LEU A 76 3.57 6.85 -28.51
C LEU A 76 4.24 6.30 -27.24
N LEU A 77 5.06 5.26 -27.37
CA LEU A 77 5.81 4.69 -26.24
C LEU A 77 6.73 5.74 -25.58
N ARG A 78 7.39 6.60 -26.37
CA ARG A 78 8.19 7.72 -25.83
C ARG A 78 7.33 8.73 -25.07
N ALA A 79 6.10 8.98 -25.51
CA ALA A 79 5.18 9.87 -24.79
C ALA A 79 4.73 9.24 -23.47
N ASP A 80 4.39 7.96 -23.46
CA ASP A 80 3.96 7.26 -22.26
C ASP A 80 5.10 7.06 -21.26
N LEU A 81 6.32 6.77 -21.73
CA LEU A 81 7.52 6.72 -20.89
C LEU A 81 7.76 8.07 -20.18
N ARG A 82 7.55 9.19 -20.88
CA ARG A 82 7.64 10.54 -20.27
C ARG A 82 6.60 10.72 -19.17
N LYS A 83 5.33 10.38 -19.42
CA LYS A 83 4.27 10.44 -18.40
C LYS A 83 4.58 9.59 -17.18
N VAL A 84 5.08 8.37 -17.37
CA VAL A 84 5.47 7.47 -16.26
C VAL A 84 6.65 8.06 -15.49
N SER A 85 7.66 8.59 -16.19
CA SER A 85 8.81 9.26 -15.57
C SER A 85 8.38 10.42 -14.68
N ASP A 86 7.46 11.26 -15.15
CA ASP A 86 6.95 12.40 -14.38
C ASP A 86 6.13 11.96 -13.17
N LYS A 87 5.26 10.94 -13.32
CA LYS A 87 4.54 10.34 -12.18
C LYS A 87 5.51 9.78 -11.13
N VAL A 88 6.60 9.14 -11.56
CA VAL A 88 7.62 8.61 -10.65
C VAL A 88 8.35 9.73 -9.92
N LYS A 89 8.65 10.86 -10.58
CA LYS A 89 9.26 12.02 -9.91
C LYS A 89 8.34 12.60 -8.83
N VAL A 90 7.05 12.78 -9.16
CA VAL A 90 6.05 13.28 -8.19
C VAL A 90 5.94 12.32 -7.01
N ALA A 91 5.78 11.03 -7.26
CA ALA A 91 5.68 10.02 -6.20
C ALA A 91 6.93 10.00 -5.30
N LYS A 92 8.13 10.12 -5.87
CA LYS A 92 9.37 10.23 -5.09
C LYS A 92 9.38 11.48 -4.22
N GLY A 93 8.93 12.63 -4.74
CA GLY A 93 8.79 13.86 -3.96
C GLY A 93 7.89 13.67 -2.75
N SER A 94 6.67 13.14 -2.97
CA SER A 94 5.71 12.87 -1.89
C SER A 94 6.25 11.88 -0.86
N ILE A 95 7.02 10.86 -1.27
CA ILE A 95 7.65 9.93 -0.33
C ILE A 95 8.66 10.65 0.58
N VAL A 96 9.46 11.57 0.03
CA VAL A 96 10.44 12.34 0.82
C VAL A 96 9.71 13.26 1.82
N GLU A 97 8.65 13.94 1.40
CA GLU A 97 7.82 14.77 2.27
C GLU A 97 7.22 13.95 3.42
N LEU A 98 6.59 12.82 3.12
CA LEU A 98 6.04 11.91 4.12
C LEU A 98 7.10 11.38 5.08
N GLN A 99 8.31 11.10 4.62
CA GLN A 99 9.41 10.67 5.49
C GLN A 99 9.80 11.77 6.49
N VAL A 100 9.81 13.03 6.07
CA VAL A 100 10.07 14.18 6.96
C VAL A 100 8.95 14.34 7.99
N GLU A 101 7.69 14.24 7.57
CA GLU A 101 6.53 14.32 8.48
C GLU A 101 6.54 13.21 9.53
N VAL A 102 6.73 11.95 9.11
CA VAL A 102 6.85 10.81 10.01
C VAL A 102 8.02 10.98 10.98
N GLY A 103 9.16 11.50 10.50
CA GLY A 103 10.30 11.81 11.36
C GLY A 103 9.97 12.85 12.44
N THR A 104 9.18 13.86 12.08
CA THR A 104 8.74 14.91 13.00
C THR A 104 7.74 14.38 14.03
N LEU A 105 6.73 13.62 13.60
CA LEU A 105 5.75 12.99 14.47
C LEU A 105 6.40 12.03 15.48
N ARG A 106 7.39 11.24 15.05
CA ARG A 106 8.14 10.36 15.95
C ARG A 106 8.87 11.14 17.06
N LYS A 107 9.48 12.28 16.73
CA LYS A 107 10.13 13.14 17.73
C LYS A 107 9.11 13.72 18.72
N GLN A 108 7.98 14.21 18.22
CA GLN A 108 6.90 14.74 19.05
C GLN A 108 6.34 13.65 20.00
N MET A 109 6.13 12.44 19.49
CA MET A 109 5.65 11.32 20.30
C MET A 109 6.65 10.92 21.39
N ALA A 110 7.95 10.88 21.08
CA ALA A 110 8.99 10.62 22.08
C ALA A 110 9.03 11.71 23.17
N GLN A 111 8.91 12.98 22.79
CA GLN A 111 8.87 14.11 23.73
C GLN A 111 7.61 14.05 24.62
N ALA A 112 6.45 13.75 24.03
CA ALA A 112 5.21 13.57 24.76
C ALA A 112 5.31 12.41 25.76
N GLY A 113 5.84 11.25 25.34
CA GLY A 113 6.05 10.10 26.21
C GLY A 113 6.97 10.41 27.40
N SER A 114 8.08 11.10 27.17
CA SER A 114 8.98 11.56 28.24
C SER A 114 8.28 12.52 29.21
N THR A 115 7.45 13.42 28.68
CA THR A 115 6.68 14.38 29.50
C THR A 115 5.66 13.67 30.37
N VAL A 116 4.93 12.70 29.81
CA VAL A 116 3.96 11.89 30.55
C VAL A 116 4.66 11.12 31.67
N GLY A 117 5.74 10.39 31.38
CA GLY A 117 6.47 9.65 32.40
C GLY A 117 7.01 10.54 33.52
N ARG A 118 7.49 11.75 33.19
CA ARG A 118 7.91 12.73 34.20
C ARG A 118 6.74 13.18 35.07
N LEU A 119 5.57 13.42 34.48
CA LEU A 119 4.37 13.85 35.21
C LEU A 119 3.83 12.74 36.10
N GLU A 120 3.89 11.48 35.66
CA GLU A 120 3.50 10.32 36.46
C GLU A 120 4.35 10.20 37.73
N VAL A 121 5.68 10.31 37.61
CA VAL A 121 6.59 10.30 38.77
C VAL A 121 6.31 11.47 39.72
N GLN A 122 6.04 12.66 39.17
CA GLN A 122 5.68 13.82 40.00
C GLN A 122 4.35 13.63 40.74
N LEU A 123 3.37 13.02 40.09
CA LEU A 123 2.07 12.72 40.68
C LEU A 123 2.21 11.68 41.79
N GLU A 124 2.99 10.63 41.57
CA GLU A 124 3.25 9.58 42.57
C GLU A 124 3.96 10.15 43.81
N ASP A 125 5.00 10.98 43.62
CA ASP A 125 5.66 11.67 44.74
C ASP A 125 4.67 12.59 45.47
N ALA A 126 3.88 13.39 44.76
CA ALA A 126 2.89 14.28 45.38
C ALA A 126 1.82 13.52 46.19
N GLU A 127 1.29 12.42 45.63
CA GLU A 127 0.32 11.55 46.29
C GLU A 127 0.92 10.88 47.53
N GLY A 128 2.14 10.33 47.40
CA GLY A 128 2.88 9.75 48.50
C GLY A 128 3.08 10.76 49.63
N ARG A 129 3.53 11.97 49.31
CA ARG A 129 3.73 13.04 50.30
C ARG A 129 2.44 13.44 51.00
N SER A 130 1.34 13.53 50.27
CA SER A 130 0.02 13.87 50.80
C SER A 130 -0.50 12.81 51.77
N ARG A 131 -0.23 11.52 51.52
CA ARG A 131 -0.72 10.41 52.34
C ARG A 131 0.20 10.00 53.50
N ARG A 132 1.43 10.51 53.58
CA ARG A 132 2.41 10.12 54.63
C ARG A 132 1.89 10.25 56.05
N ASN A 133 1.05 11.25 56.33
CA ASN A 133 0.51 11.50 57.67
C ASN A 133 -0.90 10.92 57.87
N ASN A 134 -1.44 10.21 56.86
CA ASN A 134 -2.78 9.66 56.93
C ASN A 134 -2.70 8.22 57.43
N MET A 135 -3.25 7.98 58.62
CA MET A 135 -3.45 6.62 59.12
C MET A 135 -4.80 6.07 58.64
N ARG A 136 -4.82 4.80 58.20
CA ARG A 136 -6.05 4.09 57.84
C ARG A 136 -6.37 3.07 58.91
N LEU A 137 -7.53 3.27 59.55
CA LEU A 137 -8.09 2.39 60.56
C LEU A 137 -9.10 1.45 59.87
N LEU A 138 -8.85 0.14 59.90
CA LEU A 138 -9.66 -0.88 59.22
C LEU A 138 -10.24 -1.87 60.25
N GLY A 139 -11.40 -2.45 59.95
CA GLY A 139 -12.00 -3.51 60.78
C GLY A 139 -12.96 -3.03 61.88
N PHE A 140 -13.35 -1.75 61.88
CA PHE A 140 -14.37 -1.25 62.79
C PHE A 140 -15.77 -1.57 62.26
N PRO A 141 -16.69 -2.06 63.11
CA PRO A 141 -18.09 -2.20 62.73
C PRO A 141 -18.71 -0.82 62.47
N GLU A 142 -19.58 -0.71 61.47
CA GLU A 142 -20.21 0.56 61.11
C GLU A 142 -20.92 1.19 62.32
N ARG A 143 -20.75 2.52 62.47
CA ARG A 143 -21.34 3.34 63.55
C ARG A 143 -20.77 3.11 64.97
N SER A 144 -19.68 2.35 65.13
CA SER A 144 -19.02 2.21 66.44
C SER A 144 -18.46 3.52 67.00
N GLU A 145 -18.20 4.47 66.11
CA GLU A 145 -17.62 5.79 66.39
C GLU A 145 -18.61 6.81 66.97
N GLY A 146 -19.92 6.52 66.96
CA GLY A 146 -20.95 7.41 67.51
C GLY A 146 -21.02 8.77 66.78
N SER A 147 -21.24 9.87 67.51
CA SER A 147 -21.30 11.22 66.93
C SER A 147 -19.96 11.98 66.98
N MET A 148 -18.95 11.44 67.67
CA MET A 148 -17.66 12.10 67.91
C MET A 148 -16.49 11.13 67.67
N VAL A 149 -16.04 11.09 66.41
CA VAL A 149 -14.93 10.22 65.95
C VAL A 149 -13.62 10.50 66.70
N GLY A 150 -13.34 11.75 67.07
CA GLY A 150 -12.10 12.12 67.77
C GLY A 150 -11.96 11.42 69.13
N THR A 151 -13.01 11.47 69.96
CA THR A 151 -13.03 10.83 71.27
C THR A 151 -12.96 9.30 71.17
N PHE A 152 -13.59 8.73 70.14
CA PHE A 152 -13.50 7.31 69.85
C PHE A 152 -12.06 6.88 69.53
N VAL A 153 -11.38 7.59 68.62
CA VAL A 153 -10.00 7.30 68.24
C VAL A 153 -9.05 7.50 69.43
N GLU A 154 -9.22 8.55 70.24
CA GLU A 154 -8.40 8.78 71.43
C GLU A 154 -8.50 7.64 72.46
N ASN A 155 -9.70 7.16 72.74
CA ASN A 155 -9.92 6.03 73.65
C ASN A 155 -9.34 4.73 73.06
N TRP A 156 -9.56 4.49 71.78
CA TRP A 156 -9.02 3.31 71.11
C TRP A 156 -7.48 3.30 71.13
N ILE A 157 -6.82 4.43 70.82
CA ILE A 157 -5.36 4.55 70.89
C ILE A 157 -4.87 4.26 72.32
N ARG A 158 -5.56 4.81 73.32
CA ARG A 158 -5.21 4.61 74.73
C ARG A 158 -5.27 3.13 75.09
N ASP A 159 -6.33 2.43 74.71
CA ASP A 159 -6.52 1.01 75.01
C ASP A 159 -5.46 0.14 74.32
N VAL A 160 -5.16 0.40 73.04
CA VAL A 160 -4.17 -0.37 72.26
C VAL A 160 -2.74 -0.15 72.76
N LEU A 161 -2.37 1.09 73.08
CA LEU A 161 -1.00 1.39 73.53
C LEU A 161 -0.76 0.99 74.99
N GLN A 162 -1.77 1.10 75.87
CA GLN A 162 -1.64 0.68 77.27
C GLN A 162 -1.59 -0.83 77.44
N THR A 163 -2.31 -1.59 76.61
CA THR A 163 -2.24 -3.06 76.61
C THR A 163 -0.86 -3.57 76.15
N ALA A 164 -0.21 -2.90 75.21
CA ALA A 164 1.13 -3.28 74.73
C ALA A 164 2.25 -3.11 75.79
N VAL A 165 2.12 -2.12 76.70
CA VAL A 165 3.11 -1.87 77.76
C VAL A 165 2.90 -2.79 78.98
N CYS A 166 1.68 -3.28 79.21
CA CYS A 166 1.37 -4.12 80.37
C CYS A 166 1.59 -5.63 80.10
N GLY A 167 1.63 -6.06 78.83
CA GLY A 167 1.82 -7.47 78.44
C GLY A 167 3.26 -8.01 78.55
N SER A 168 4.29 -7.16 78.55
CA SER A 168 5.70 -7.59 78.60
C SER A 168 6.24 -7.85 80.01
N LEU A 169 5.45 -7.57 81.06
CA LEU A 169 5.82 -7.82 82.46
C LEU A 169 5.12 -9.04 83.09
N GLN A 170 4.27 -9.76 82.35
CA GLN A 170 3.49 -10.88 82.91
C GLN A 170 4.11 -12.28 82.71
N SER A 171 5.30 -12.43 82.11
CA SER A 171 5.92 -13.76 81.93
C SER A 171 7.03 -14.13 82.93
N VAL A 172 7.26 -13.35 84.00
CA VAL A 172 8.34 -13.63 84.98
C VAL A 172 7.83 -14.01 86.38
N CYS A 173 6.51 -14.01 86.62
CA CYS A 173 5.95 -14.50 87.87
C CYS A 173 4.83 -15.50 87.59
N GLY A 174 5.19 -16.78 87.60
CA GLY A 174 4.30 -17.94 87.54
C GLY A 174 5.10 -19.20 87.80
#